data_AF-A0A4V2XR57-F1
#
_entry.id   AF-A0A4V2XR57-F1
#
_cell.length_a   1.000
_cell.length_b   1.000
_cell.length_c   1.000
_cell.angle_alpha   90.00
_cell.angle_beta   90.00
_cell.angle_gamma   90.00
#
_symmetry.space_group_name_H-M   'P 1'
#
loop_
_entity.id
_entity.type
_entity.pdbx_description
1 polymer ?
#
loop_
_entity_poly.entity_id
_entity_poly.type
_entity_poly.pdbx_seq_one_letter_code
_entity_poly.pdbx_strand_id
1 'polypeptide(L)'
;MRLATFNLLHGRSLTDGLVDPDRLTAAVTALDADVLALQEVDRDQSRSGKLDLTAIAARALDAPHHRFAGALVGTPGEGFRPLTGDDDGHGEPCYGIGLISRYPVRKWRVTR
;
A
#
# COMPACT_ATOMS: atom_id res chain seq x y z
N MET A 1 -2.38 12.12 -18.70
CA MET A 1 -1.82 11.02 -17.91
C MET A 1 -0.93 11.59 -16.82
N ARG A 2 -1.25 11.34 -15.55
CA ARG A 2 -0.50 11.75 -14.36
C ARG A 2 0.09 10.52 -13.67
N LEU A 3 1.42 10.50 -13.54
CA LEU A 3 2.16 9.47 -12.80
C LEU A 3 2.64 10.09 -11.50
N ALA A 4 2.43 9.39 -10.40
CA ALA A 4 2.89 9.84 -9.09
C ALA A 4 3.50 8.69 -8.29
N THR A 5 4.33 9.08 -7.32
CA THR A 5 4.81 8.19 -6.27
C THR A 5 4.48 8.78 -4.91
N PHE A 6 4.13 7.95 -3.94
CA PHE A 6 3.81 8.39 -2.59
C PHE A 6 4.31 7.37 -1.56
N ASN A 7 5.28 7.79 -0.75
CA ASN A 7 5.71 7.03 0.41
C ASN A 7 4.73 7.29 1.56
N LEU A 8 4.05 6.24 2.03
CA LEU A 8 2.99 6.35 3.02
C LEU A 8 3.51 6.42 4.45
N LEU A 9 4.78 6.11 4.70
CA LEU A 9 5.31 5.89 6.05
C LEU A 9 4.33 5.00 6.85
N HIS A 10 3.95 3.83 6.31
CA HIS A 10 2.98 2.91 6.91
C HIS A 10 1.62 3.54 7.30
N GLY A 11 1.22 4.62 6.61
CA GLY A 11 -0.02 5.37 6.84
C GLY A 11 0.09 6.41 7.95
N ARG A 12 1.28 6.60 8.56
CA ARG A 12 1.49 7.52 9.68
C ARG A 12 1.55 8.96 9.21
N SER A 13 0.70 9.78 9.80
CA SER A 13 0.73 11.25 9.69
C SER A 13 1.99 11.84 10.32
N LEU A 14 2.65 12.77 9.63
CA LEU A 14 3.79 13.52 10.18
C LEU A 14 3.39 14.54 11.25
N THR A 15 2.11 14.93 11.29
CA THR A 15 1.60 15.96 12.21
C THR A 15 1.42 15.42 13.62
N ASP A 16 0.85 14.23 13.75
CA ASP A 16 0.40 13.64 15.02
C ASP A 16 0.77 12.16 15.18
N GLY A 17 1.43 11.55 14.19
CA GLY A 17 1.87 10.17 14.26
C GLY A 17 0.75 9.12 14.14
N LEU A 18 -0.50 9.56 13.91
CA LEU A 18 -1.66 8.69 13.82
C LEU A 18 -1.85 8.15 12.41
N VAL A 19 -2.43 6.94 12.32
CA VAL A 19 -2.92 6.38 11.05
C VAL A 19 -4.41 6.64 10.97
N ASP A 20 -4.80 7.42 9.97
CA ASP A 20 -6.18 7.83 9.73
C ASP A 20 -6.54 7.58 8.26
N PRO A 21 -7.46 6.63 7.97
CA PRO A 21 -7.82 6.27 6.60
C PRO A 21 -8.46 7.41 5.81
N ASP A 22 -9.14 8.35 6.47
CA ASP A 22 -9.79 9.47 5.79
C ASP A 22 -8.76 10.50 5.34
N ARG A 23 -7.70 10.71 6.13
CA ARG A 23 -6.57 11.55 5.72
C ARG A 23 -5.77 10.94 4.57
N LEU A 24 -5.54 9.62 4.61
CA LEU A 24 -4.92 8.92 3.49
C LEU A 24 -5.77 9.06 2.22
N THR A 25 -7.09 8.87 2.34
CA THR A 25 -8.04 9.04 1.23
C THR A 25 -7.95 10.45 0.66
N ALA A 26 -8.05 11.48 1.50
CA ALA A 26 -7.97 12.88 1.07
C ALA A 26 -6.65 13.21 0.37
N ALA A 27 -5.51 12.76 0.92
CA ALA A 27 -4.19 12.98 0.33
C ALA A 27 -4.07 12.31 -1.04
N VAL A 28 -4.55 11.06 -1.17
CA VAL A 28 -4.51 10.32 -2.44
C VAL A 28 -5.47 10.92 -3.46
N THR A 29 -6.69 11.31 -3.07
CA THR A 29 -7.62 12.03 -3.96
C THR A 29 -7.01 13.33 -4.47
N ALA A 30 -6.30 14.08 -3.63
CA ALA A 30 -5.65 15.32 -4.03
C ALA A 30 -4.48 15.11 -5.02
N LEU A 31 -3.79 13.96 -4.97
CA LEU A 31 -2.78 13.61 -5.97
C LEU A 31 -3.40 13.38 -7.36
N ASP A 32 -4.64 12.86 -7.41
CA ASP A 32 -5.42 12.59 -8.62
C ASP A 32 -4.57 11.89 -9.71
N ALA A 33 -3.81 10.88 -9.32
CA ALA A 33 -2.91 10.18 -10.22
C ALA A 33 -3.67 9.17 -11.09
N ASP A 34 -3.30 9.05 -12.36
CA ASP A 34 -3.80 7.97 -13.22
C ASP A 34 -3.07 6.65 -12.94
N VAL A 35 -1.79 6.74 -12.55
CA VAL A 35 -0.97 5.63 -12.06
C VAL A 35 -0.21 6.09 -10.81
N LEU A 36 -0.37 5.37 -9.70
CA LEU A 36 0.23 5.69 -8.42
C LEU A 36 1.07 4.52 -7.91
N ALA A 37 2.37 4.76 -7.69
CA ALA A 37 3.27 3.85 -6.99
C ALA A 37 3.35 4.23 -5.50
N LEU A 38 3.11 3.28 -4.61
CA LEU A 38 3.13 3.46 -3.17
C LEU A 38 4.36 2.78 -2.56
N GLN A 39 5.02 3.46 -1.62
CA GLN A 39 6.09 2.89 -0.79
C GLN A 39 5.65 2.80 0.67
N GLU A 40 6.33 1.92 1.41
CA GLU A 40 6.13 1.72 2.84
C GLU A 40 4.68 1.41 3.22
N VAL A 41 4.11 0.44 2.52
CA VAL A 41 2.70 0.13 2.62
C VAL A 41 2.48 -1.01 3.61
N ASP A 42 1.67 -0.74 4.63
CA ASP A 42 1.16 -1.75 5.54
C ASP A 42 -0.08 -2.45 4.96
N ARG A 43 -0.19 -3.75 5.24
CA ARG A 43 -1.42 -4.53 5.13
C ARG A 43 -1.58 -5.38 6.38
N ASP A 44 -2.77 -5.36 7.00
CA ASP A 44 -3.11 -6.15 8.19
C ASP A 44 -2.21 -5.91 9.43
N GLN A 45 -1.47 -4.80 9.45
CA GLN A 45 -0.61 -4.42 10.58
C GLN A 45 -1.42 -3.76 11.70
N SER A 46 -1.17 -4.14 12.95
CA SER A 46 -1.86 -3.54 14.11
C SER A 46 -1.63 -2.03 14.20
N ARG A 47 -0.42 -1.55 13.86
CA ARG A 47 -0.07 -0.11 13.87
C ARG A 47 -0.84 0.73 12.86
N SER A 48 -1.37 0.11 11.81
CA SER A 48 -2.19 0.76 10.79
C SER A 48 -3.67 0.42 10.91
N GLY A 49 -4.10 -0.14 12.05
CA GLY A 49 -5.50 -0.50 12.29
C GLY A 49 -5.96 -1.75 11.53
N LYS A 50 -5.02 -2.62 11.13
CA LYS A 50 -5.27 -3.81 10.30
C LYS A 50 -5.92 -3.48 8.95
N LEU A 51 -5.57 -2.32 8.40
CA LEU A 51 -6.09 -1.86 7.12
C LEU A 51 -5.26 -2.38 5.94
N ASP A 52 -5.88 -2.43 4.76
CA ASP A 52 -5.16 -2.53 3.48
C ASP A 52 -5.03 -1.12 2.89
N LEU A 53 -3.86 -0.51 3.09
CA LEU A 53 -3.61 0.86 2.64
C LEU A 53 -3.56 0.98 1.11
N THR A 54 -3.18 -0.07 0.38
CA THR A 54 -3.24 -0.06 -1.10
C THR A 54 -4.68 -0.03 -1.58
N ALA A 55 -5.56 -0.82 -0.96
CA ALA A 55 -6.98 -0.86 -1.32
C ALA A 55 -7.71 0.45 -0.95
N ILE A 56 -7.30 1.14 0.13
CA ILE A 56 -7.81 2.48 0.46
C ILE A 56 -7.41 3.49 -0.62
N ALA A 57 -6.13 3.55 -0.96
CA ALA A 57 -5.63 4.47 -1.99
C ALA A 57 -6.25 4.19 -3.38
N ALA A 58 -6.46 2.93 -3.74
CA ALA A 58 -7.11 2.57 -5.00
C ALA A 58 -8.56 3.05 -5.06
N ARG A 59 -9.32 2.89 -3.96
CA ARG A 59 -10.69 3.41 -3.83
C ARG A 59 -10.73 4.94 -3.91
N ALA A 60 -9.78 5.63 -3.28
CA ALA A 60 -9.68 7.09 -3.31
C ALA A 60 -9.46 7.67 -4.72
N LEU A 61 -8.82 6.89 -5.62
CA LEU A 61 -8.62 7.25 -7.03
C LEU A 61 -9.71 6.75 -7.98
N ASP A 62 -10.71 6.01 -7.49
CA ASP A 62 -11.65 5.25 -8.34
C ASP A 62 -10.92 4.36 -9.36
N ALA A 63 -9.82 3.73 -8.92
CA ALA A 63 -8.95 2.92 -9.76
C ALA A 63 -9.33 1.43 -9.68
N PRO A 64 -9.83 0.81 -10.77
CA PRO A 64 -10.26 -0.59 -10.74
C PRO A 64 -9.10 -1.58 -10.68
N HIS A 65 -7.87 -1.13 -10.95
CA HIS A 65 -6.69 -1.99 -10.95
C HIS A 65 -5.70 -1.54 -9.89
N HIS A 66 -5.40 -2.43 -8.96
CA HIS A 66 -4.33 -2.22 -7.99
C HIS A 66 -3.70 -3.56 -7.61
N ARG A 67 -2.46 -3.51 -7.15
CA ARG A 67 -1.74 -4.65 -6.61
C ARG A 67 -0.81 -4.21 -5.51
N PHE A 68 -0.96 -4.82 -4.34
CA PHE A 68 0.05 -4.83 -3.30
C PHE A 68 1.09 -5.92 -3.61
N ALA A 69 2.35 -5.63 -3.35
CA ALA A 69 3.44 -6.59 -3.36
C ALA A 69 4.15 -6.52 -2.01
N GLY A 70 3.91 -7.52 -1.16
CA GLY A 70 4.60 -7.68 0.11
C GLY A 70 6.08 -7.96 -0.11
N ALA A 71 6.92 -7.27 0.67
CA ALA A 71 8.35 -7.55 0.78
C ALA A 71 8.64 -8.34 2.07
N LEU A 72 7.88 -8.07 3.14
CA LEU A 72 8.05 -8.66 4.46
C LEU A 72 6.71 -9.17 4.99
N VAL A 73 6.77 -10.27 5.75
CA VAL A 73 5.70 -10.75 6.64
C VAL A 73 6.14 -10.50 8.08
N GLY A 74 5.24 -10.01 8.92
CA GLY A 74 5.50 -9.52 10.27
C GLY A 74 5.74 -8.01 10.33
N THR A 75 6.02 -7.48 11.52
CA THR A 75 6.18 -6.04 11.76
C THR A 75 7.66 -5.63 11.69
N PRO A 76 8.05 -4.71 10.78
CA PRO A 76 9.38 -4.12 10.81
C PRO A 76 9.66 -3.42 12.14
N GLY A 77 10.76 -3.80 12.79
CA GLY A 77 11.15 -3.30 14.12
C GLY A 77 10.74 -4.19 15.30
N GLU A 78 9.92 -5.22 15.08
CA GLU A 78 9.56 -6.22 16.10
C GLU A 78 10.10 -7.60 15.71
N GLY A 79 9.53 -8.17 14.65
CA GLY A 79 9.86 -9.49 14.14
C GLY A 79 9.25 -9.66 12.76
N PHE A 80 10.09 -9.95 11.77
CA PHE A 80 9.67 -10.09 10.39
C PHE A 80 10.55 -11.09 9.65
N ARG A 81 10.04 -11.55 8.52
CA ARG A 81 10.74 -12.40 7.56
C ARG A 81 10.50 -11.90 6.14
N PRO A 82 11.44 -12.10 5.21
CA PRO A 82 11.20 -11.83 3.80
C PRO A 82 10.01 -12.65 3.27
N LEU A 83 9.18 -12.03 2.43
CA LEU A 83 8.10 -12.71 1.73
C LEU A 83 8.64 -13.35 0.43
N THR A 84 8.75 -14.68 0.42
CA THR A 84 9.31 -15.48 -0.69
C THR A 84 8.22 -15.99 -1.64
N GLY A 85 8.60 -16.65 -2.75
CA GLY A 85 7.63 -17.14 -3.75
C GLY A 85 6.62 -18.17 -3.22
N ASP A 86 7.05 -19.04 -2.31
CA ASP A 86 6.21 -20.09 -1.71
C ASP A 86 5.30 -19.56 -0.58
N ASP A 87 5.37 -18.25 -0.32
CA ASP A 87 4.71 -17.59 0.80
C ASP A 87 3.95 -16.36 0.31
N ASP A 88 2.63 -16.39 0.41
CA ASP A 88 1.79 -15.27 0.01
C ASP A 88 1.41 -14.34 1.18
N GLY A 89 1.92 -14.62 2.39
CA GLY A 89 1.68 -13.83 3.60
C GLY A 89 0.19 -13.74 3.96
N HIS A 90 -0.63 -14.69 3.50
CA HIS A 90 -2.08 -14.57 3.59
C HIS A 90 -2.58 -14.55 5.05
N GLY A 91 -3.25 -13.47 5.44
CA GLY A 91 -3.79 -13.29 6.78
C GLY A 91 -2.76 -12.93 7.85
N GLU A 92 -1.49 -12.74 7.46
CA GLU A 92 -0.43 -12.24 8.31
C GLU A 92 -0.16 -10.75 8.02
N PRO A 93 0.28 -9.97 9.03
CA PRO A 93 0.71 -8.59 8.80
C PRO A 93 1.82 -8.54 7.75
N CYS A 94 1.67 -7.68 6.76
CA CYS A 94 2.64 -7.54 5.67
C CYS A 94 3.10 -6.08 5.53
N TYR A 95 4.31 -5.92 5.01
CA TYR A 95 4.88 -4.63 4.65
C TYR A 95 5.49 -4.70 3.24
N GLY A 96 5.27 -3.70 2.42
CA GLY A 96 5.77 -3.70 1.05
C GLY A 96 5.43 -2.45 0.25
N ILE A 97 5.11 -2.65 -1.02
CA ILE A 97 4.80 -1.60 -1.98
C ILE A 97 3.44 -1.83 -2.63
N GLY A 98 2.86 -0.79 -3.21
CA GLY A 98 1.61 -0.86 -3.96
C GLY A 98 1.74 -0.22 -5.35
N LEU A 99 0.98 -0.72 -6.32
CA LEU A 99 0.83 -0.09 -7.63
C LEU A 99 -0.65 -0.01 -8.00
N ILE A 100 -1.12 1.17 -8.36
CA ILE A 100 -2.52 1.48 -8.67
C ILE A 100 -2.59 2.08 -10.08
N SER A 101 -3.61 1.73 -10.85
CA SER A 101 -3.83 2.20 -12.22
C SER A 101 -5.33 2.37 -12.52
N ARG A 102 -5.69 3.54 -13.06
CA ARG A 102 -7.01 3.76 -13.69
C ARG A 102 -7.12 3.09 -15.06
N TYR A 103 -5.99 2.82 -15.71
CA TYR A 103 -5.95 2.16 -17.02
C TYR A 103 -5.88 0.63 -16.90
N PRO A 104 -6.38 -0.12 -17.91
CA PRO A 104 -6.34 -1.58 -17.92
C PRO A 104 -4.94 -2.16 -17.73
N VAL A 105 -4.78 -3.03 -16.72
CA VAL A 105 -3.54 -3.76 -16.49
C VAL A 105 -3.56 -5.09 -17.24
N ARG A 106 -2.61 -5.28 -18.17
CA ARG A 106 -2.50 -6.51 -18.97
C ARG A 106 -1.91 -7.68 -18.20
N LYS A 107 -0.90 -7.42 -17.38
CA LYS A 107 -0.21 -8.42 -16.56
C LYS A 107 0.50 -7.75 -15.40
N TRP A 108 0.43 -8.38 -14.25
CA TRP A 108 1.26 -8.03 -13.11
C TRP A 108 2.52 -8.89 -13.09
N ARG A 109 3.67 -8.26 -12.79
CA ARG A 109 4.93 -8.96 -12.54
C ARG A 109 5.54 -8.42 -11.25
N VAL A 110 5.92 -9.32 -10.36
CA VAL A 110 6.66 -9.01 -9.14
C VAL A 110 8.04 -9.63 -9.33
N THR A 111 9.08 -8.80 -9.36
CA THR A 111 10.47 -9.25 -9.26
C THR A 111 10.81 -9.44 -7.79
N ARG A 112 11.35 -10.60 -7.44
CA ARG A 112 11.87 -10.94 -6.12
C ARG A 112 13.31 -11.38 -6.28
#